data_AF-A0AAV6IUY7-F1
#
_entry.id   AF-A0AAV6IUY7-F1
#
_cell.length_a   1.000
_cell.length_b   1.000
_cell.length_c   1.000
_cell.angle_alpha   90.00
_cell.angle_beta   90.00
_cell.angle_gamma   90.00
#
_symmetry.space_group_name_H-M   'P 1'
#
loop_
_entity.id
_entity.type
_entity.pdbx_description
1 polymer ?
#
loop_
_entity_poly.entity_id
_entity_poly.type
_entity_poly.pdbx_seq_one_letter_code
_entity_poly.pdbx_strand_id
1 'polypeptide(L)'
;MDSTIMLLCNYGLQILLVGLSGGTRLKDVLNSICNRWKNLSVSRFSISYMLDYGYCTLENEDDFDNMLFLFSSCDRINAKVDE
;
A
#
# COMPACT_ATOMS: atom_id res chain seq x y z
N MET A 1 16.36 -7.25 -13.25
CA MET A 1 14.97 -7.71 -13.41
C MET A 1 14.13 -6.77 -12.57
N ASP A 2 13.29 -5.95 -13.19
CA ASP A 2 12.32 -5.12 -12.47
C ASP A 2 11.23 -6.03 -11.92
N SER A 3 11.41 -6.52 -10.68
CA SER A 3 10.34 -7.21 -9.96
C SER A 3 9.26 -6.18 -9.65
N THR A 4 8.09 -6.35 -10.26
CA THR A 4 6.91 -5.54 -9.93
C THR A 4 6.22 -6.19 -8.74
N ILE A 5 6.12 -5.46 -7.63
CA ILE A 5 5.43 -5.94 -6.42
C ILE A 5 3.98 -5.47 -6.50
N MET A 6 3.01 -6.35 -6.21
CA MET A 6 1.59 -6.00 -6.23
C MET A 6 1.08 -5.73 -4.80
N LEU A 7 0.67 -4.49 -4.52
CA LEU A 7 -0.01 -4.13 -3.28
C LEU A 7 -1.53 -4.37 -3.42
N LEU A 8 -2.06 -5.29 -2.62
CA LEU A 8 -3.50 -5.55 -2.51
C LEU A 8 -4.09 -4.67 -1.42
N CYS A 9 -4.77 -3.60 -1.82
CA CYS A 9 -5.46 -2.70 -0.89
C CYS A 9 -6.89 -3.19 -0.61
N ASN A 10 -7.08 -3.58 0.64
CA ASN A 10 -8.30 -3.98 1.37
C ASN A 10 -9.23 -2.85 1.83
N TYR A 11 -10.32 -2.45 1.15
CA TYR A 11 -11.30 -1.49 1.73
C TYR A 11 -12.71 -2.11 1.85
N GLY A 12 -13.07 -2.54 3.06
CA GLY A 12 -14.29 -3.31 3.29
C GLY A 12 -14.30 -4.61 2.47
N LEU A 13 -15.29 -4.76 1.58
CA LEU A 13 -15.38 -5.89 0.64
C LEU A 13 -14.72 -5.62 -0.72
N GLN A 14 -14.17 -4.41 -0.92
CA GLN A 14 -13.57 -3.99 -2.18
C GLN A 14 -12.05 -4.18 -2.15
N ILE A 15 -11.51 -4.61 -3.29
CA ILE A 15 -10.08 -4.82 -3.47
C ILE A 15 -9.57 -3.91 -4.59
N LEU A 16 -8.46 -3.23 -4.35
CA LEU A 16 -7.69 -2.51 -5.35
C LEU A 16 -6.29 -3.11 -5.46
N LEU A 17 -5.84 -3.36 -6.68
CA LEU A 17 -4.48 -3.80 -6.97
C LEU A 17 -3.65 -2.59 -7.42
N VAL A 18 -2.57 -2.30 -6.71
CA VAL A 18 -1.61 -1.25 -7.07
C VAL A 18 -0.27 -1.90 -7.42
N GLY A 19 0.19 -1.72 -8.65
CA GLY A 19 1.51 -2.18 -9.07
C GLY A 19 2.58 -1.22 -8.56
N LEU A 20 3.57 -1.76 -7.87
CA LEU A 20 4.73 -1.04 -7.34
C LEU A 20 5.94 -1.39 -8.21
N SER A 21 6.35 -0.45 -9.06
CA SER A 21 7.58 -0.53 -9.85
C SER A 21 8.70 0.26 -9.18
N GLY A 22 9.94 0.05 -9.64
CA GLY A 22 11.11 0.79 -9.15
C GLY A 22 10.89 2.31 -9.17
N GLY A 23 10.96 2.95 -8.00
CA GLY A 23 10.78 4.39 -7.82
C GLY A 23 9.34 4.85 -7.56
N THR A 24 8.37 3.94 -7.40
CA THR A 24 7.03 4.27 -6.90
C THR A 24 7.14 4.93 -5.52
N ARG A 25 6.39 6.03 -5.28
CA ARG A 25 6.35 6.72 -3.98
C ARG A 25 5.03 6.45 -3.26
N LEU A 26 5.00 6.64 -1.95
CA LEU A 26 3.78 6.48 -1.15
C LEU A 26 2.66 7.39 -1.67
N LYS A 27 2.99 8.64 -2.03
CA LYS A 27 2.02 9.57 -2.62
C LYS A 27 1.29 9.01 -3.85
N ASP A 28 1.98 8.24 -4.70
CA ASP A 28 1.38 7.66 -5.91
C ASP A 28 0.38 6.56 -5.58
N VAL A 29 0.68 5.76 -4.53
CA VAL A 29 -0.23 4.76 -3.97
C VAL A 29 -1.47 5.42 -3.38
N LEU A 30 -1.29 6.46 -2.56
CA LEU A 30 -2.38 7.23 -1.96
C LEU A 30 -3.30 7.84 -3.03
N ASN A 31 -2.71 8.42 -4.09
CA ASN A 31 -3.47 8.94 -5.22
C ASN A 31 -4.24 7.85 -5.95
N SER A 32 -3.65 6.67 -6.15
CA SER A 32 -4.31 5.53 -6.79
C SER A 32 -5.53 5.04 -6.00
N ILE A 33 -5.41 5.02 -4.67
CA ILE A 33 -6.49 4.69 -3.74
C ILE A 33 -7.63 5.72 -3.84
N CYS A 34 -7.33 7.02 -3.69
CA CYS A 34 -8.32 8.10 -3.81
C CYS A 34 -8.97 8.14 -5.21
N ASN A 35 -8.21 7.79 -6.25
CA ASN A 35 -8.74 7.71 -7.61
C ASN A 35 -9.77 6.59 -7.76
N ARG A 36 -9.56 5.46 -7.07
CA ARG A 36 -10.48 4.32 -7.08
C ARG A 36 -11.69 4.54 -6.18
N TRP A 37 -11.46 4.90 -4.92
CA TRP A 37 -12.49 5.09 -3.91
C TRP A 37 -12.68 6.58 -3.66
N LYS A 38 -13.61 7.18 -4.42
CA LYS A 38 -13.85 8.63 -4.44
C LYS A 38 -14.33 9.23 -3.12
N ASN A 39 -14.77 8.39 -2.18
CA ASN A 39 -15.13 8.81 -0.83
C ASN A 39 -13.91 9.02 0.08
N LEU A 40 -12.75 8.43 -0.26
CA LEU A 40 -11.52 8.64 0.49
C LEU A 40 -10.82 9.93 0.05
N SER A 41 -10.16 10.57 1.01
CA SER A 41 -9.28 11.72 0.76
C SER A 41 -7.95 11.50 1.45
N VAL A 42 -6.87 11.98 0.82
CA VAL A 42 -5.52 11.88 1.39
C VAL A 42 -5.53 12.50 2.79
N SER A 43 -4.93 11.81 3.78
CA SER A 43 -4.94 12.16 5.21
C SER A 43 -6.22 11.81 5.99
N ARG A 44 -7.23 11.21 5.35
CA ARG A 44 -8.45 10.69 6.00
C ARG A 44 -8.58 9.18 5.92
N PHE A 45 -7.49 8.50 5.60
CA PHE A 45 -7.43 7.06 5.68
C PHE A 45 -6.01 6.66 6.02
N SER A 46 -5.88 5.45 6.55
CA SER A 46 -4.61 4.79 6.83
C SER A 46 -4.47 3.57 5.94
N ILE A 47 -3.23 3.22 5.59
CA ILE A 47 -2.90 1.96 4.94
C ILE A 47 -2.07 1.16 5.93
N SER A 48 -2.48 -0.07 6.22
CA SER A 48 -1.71 -0.96 7.08
C SER A 48 -1.44 -2.29 6.41
N TYR A 49 -0.21 -2.79 6.46
CA TYR A 49 0.16 -4.11 5.93
C TYR A 49 0.40 -5.10 7.07
N MET A 50 0.18 -6.38 6.79
CA MET A 50 0.44 -7.43 7.78
C MET A 50 1.94 -7.77 7.77
N LEU A 51 2.57 -7.73 8.95
CA LEU A 51 3.94 -8.16 9.16
C LEU A 51 3.98 -9.10 10.37
N ASP A 52 4.46 -10.32 10.16
CA ASP A 52 4.48 -11.42 11.13
C ASP A 52 3.08 -11.68 11.74
N TYR A 53 2.82 -11.10 12.91
CA TYR A 53 1.58 -11.27 13.68
C TYR A 53 0.88 -9.93 13.99
N GLY A 54 1.33 -8.83 13.38
CA GLY A 54 0.81 -7.50 13.59
C GLY A 54 0.47 -6.77 12.29
N TYR A 55 -0.08 -5.57 12.45
CA TYR A 55 -0.28 -4.64 11.36
C TYR A 55 0.65 -3.44 11.54
N CYS A 56 1.32 -3.06 10.46
CA CYS A 56 2.18 -1.88 10.39
C CYS A 56 1.49 -0.84 9.53
N THR A 57 1.29 0.37 10.05
CA THR A 57 0.67 1.48 9.34
C THR A 57 1.72 2.27 8.57
N LEU A 58 1.37 2.69 7.35
CA LEU A 58 2.18 3.58 6.51
C LEU A 58 1.80 5.03 6.81
N GLU A 59 2.64 5.75 7.56
CA GLU A 59 2.40 7.16 7.91
C GLU A 59 3.21 8.12 7.03
N ASN A 60 4.38 7.67 6.56
CA ASN A 60 5.33 8.49 5.82
C ASN A 60 6.09 7.68 4.75
N GLU A 61 6.91 8.36 3.95
CA GLU A 61 7.71 7.71 2.89
C GLU A 61 8.76 6.74 3.46
N ASP A 62 9.32 6.99 4.65
CA ASP A 62 10.30 6.08 5.26
C ASP A 62 9.65 4.73 5.64
N ASP A 63 8.43 4.73 6.16
CA ASP A 63 7.65 3.50 6.43
C ASP A 63 7.39 2.72 5.14
N PHE A 64 7.13 3.44 4.05
CA PHE A 64 6.87 2.85 2.74
C PHE A 64 8.13 2.23 2.15
N ASP A 65 9.26 2.92 2.19
CA ASP A 65 10.56 2.40 1.75
C ASP A 65 10.97 1.17 2.59
N ASN A 66 10.73 1.19 3.90
CA ASN A 66 10.95 0.04 4.77
C ASN A 66 10.05 -1.15 4.39
N MET A 67 8.78 -0.91 4.10
CA MET A 67 7.87 -1.96 3.60
C MET A 67 8.39 -2.55 2.28
N LEU A 68 8.78 -1.71 1.31
CA LEU A 68 9.32 -2.19 0.04
C LEU A 68 10.58 -3.04 0.24
N PHE A 69 11.46 -2.64 1.16
CA PHE A 69 12.66 -3.39 1.50
C PHE A 69 12.34 -4.76 2.08
N LEU A 70 11.44 -4.81 3.07
CA LEU A 70 11.02 -6.05 3.75
C LEU A 70 10.37 -7.05 2.79
N PHE A 71 9.61 -6.56 1.81
CA PHE A 71 8.88 -7.40 0.85
C PHE A 71 9.56 -7.48 -0.52
N SER A 72 10.84 -7.12 -0.63
CA SER A 72 11.59 -7.11 -1.89
C SER A 72 11.69 -8.48 -2.59
N SER A 73 11.54 -9.57 -1.83
CA SER A 73 11.48 -10.95 -2.33
C SER A 73 10.05 -11.49 -2.53
N CYS A 74 9.02 -10.65 -2.34
CA CYS A 74 7.63 -11.04 -2.42
C CYS A 74 6.96 -10.43 -3.65
N ASP A 75 6.14 -11.22 -4.33
CA ASP A 75 5.38 -10.71 -5.49
C ASP A 75 4.15 -9.88 -5.06
N ARG A 76 3.68 -10.05 -3.81
CA ARG A 76 2.42 -9.48 -3.32
C ARG A 76 2.51 -9.07 -1.86
N ILE A 77 1.91 -7.92 -1.55
CA ILE A 77 1.76 -7.40 -0.18
C ILE A 77 0.27 -7.19 0.07
N ASN A 78 -0.25 -7.76 1.16
CA ASN A 78 -1.62 -7.51 1.58
C ASN A 78 -1.68 -6.29 2.49
N ALA A 79 -2.48 -5.31 2.09
CA ALA A 79 -2.74 -4.10 2.84
C ALA A 79 -4.24 -3.96 3.14
N LYS A 80 -4.52 -3.30 4.25
CA LYS A 80 -5.84 -2.87 4.69
C LYS A 80 -5.90 -1.36 4.61
N VAL A 81 -7.02 -0.83 4.15
CA VAL A 81 -7.31 0.60 4.08
C VAL A 81 -8.48 0.88 5.01
N ASP A 82 -8.26 1.76 5.98
CA ASP A 82 -9.25 2.14 6.99
C ASP A 82 -9.42 3.67 7.00
N GLU A 83 -10.67 4.14 7.06
CA GLU A 83 -11.06 5.57 7.14
C GLU A 83 -11.13 6.06 8.59
#